data_AF-A0A2V8QER1-F1
#
_entry.id   AF-A0A2V8QER1-F1
#
_cell.length_a   1.000
_cell.length_b   1.000
_cell.length_c   1.000
_cell.angle_alpha   90.00
_cell.angle_beta   90.00
_cell.angle_gamma   90.00
#
_symmetry.space_group_name_H-M   'P 1'
#
loop_
_entity.id
_entity.type
_entity.pdbx_description
1 polymer ?
#
loop_
_entity_poly.entity_id
_entity_poly.type
_entity_poly.pdbx_seq_one_letter_code
_entity_poly.pdbx_strand_id
1 'polypeptide(L)'
;MLPIALAALFLPLEASAQKKRETFVYAPPSLSLSSDTTVVTACEGATLVKLNARASSPDGNPIRYRWSSSAGRIDGNGPTVNWDLSGLAPGVYKAFINIETGNNAGECNAFTSTTVVVRPCPPEKPVCPTVEIICPTDVVVDQPLTFSSNISGGSSGVAPIYNWSVSAGTITDGQGTPTIRVDTTGLAGQTVKATLTMAGYPTDCSASCAVSIPVPEAKCRKFDEFPDISRNDEKARLDNYGIELQNDPTATAYIIVYRGRTSKPGDVQRHTTRIVDYLVNSRGIDARRIVTLVGGTRDELMVELWTCPQGAPPPKE
;
A
#
# COMPACT_ATOMS: atom_id res chain seq x y z
N MET A 1 -64.67 120.32 -10.92
CA MET A 1 -66.06 119.80 -10.93
C MET A 1 -65.99 118.29 -11.07
N LEU A 2 -66.79 117.59 -10.26
CA LEU A 2 -67.30 116.21 -10.44
C LEU A 2 -67.53 115.86 -11.94
N PRO A 3 -67.66 114.57 -12.39
CA PRO A 3 -68.28 113.49 -11.62
C PRO A 3 -67.86 112.03 -11.99
N ILE A 4 -68.64 111.10 -11.39
CA ILE A 4 -69.06 109.78 -11.92
C ILE A 4 -68.19 108.56 -11.57
N ALA A 5 -68.65 107.89 -10.51
CA ALA A 5 -68.54 106.45 -10.32
C ALA A 5 -69.30 105.70 -11.41
N LEU A 6 -68.78 104.54 -11.85
CA LEU A 6 -69.63 103.51 -12.44
C LEU A 6 -69.15 102.12 -11.99
N ALA A 7 -70.02 101.44 -11.27
CA ALA A 7 -69.95 100.02 -10.96
C ALA A 7 -70.20 99.19 -12.22
N ALA A 8 -69.55 98.03 -12.35
CA ALA A 8 -70.10 96.92 -13.11
C ALA A 8 -69.35 95.60 -12.89
N LEU A 9 -70.13 94.63 -12.40
CA LEU A 9 -70.26 93.25 -12.90
C LEU A 9 -69.07 92.29 -12.81
N PHE A 10 -69.29 91.29 -11.95
CA PHE A 10 -68.67 89.97 -11.98
C PHE A 10 -69.15 89.17 -13.21
N LEU A 11 -68.18 88.54 -13.90
CA LEU A 11 -68.35 87.27 -14.61
C LEU A 11 -67.13 86.38 -14.29
N PRO A 12 -67.31 85.06 -14.08
CA PRO A 12 -66.23 84.14 -13.73
C PRO A 12 -65.57 83.61 -15.01
N LEU A 13 -64.23 83.57 -15.05
CA LEU A 13 -63.49 82.87 -16.10
C LEU A 13 -62.40 81.99 -15.46
N GLU A 14 -62.40 80.74 -15.90
CA GLU A 14 -61.70 79.58 -15.37
C GLU A 14 -60.18 79.79 -15.26
N ALA A 15 -59.68 79.76 -14.02
CA ALA A 15 -58.26 79.50 -13.78
C ALA A 15 -58.02 78.00 -13.96
N SER A 16 -57.38 77.66 -15.08
CA SER A 16 -56.96 76.31 -15.45
C SER A 16 -56.31 75.57 -14.28
N ALA A 17 -56.77 74.36 -14.00
CA ALA A 17 -56.10 73.44 -13.10
C ALA A 17 -54.63 73.27 -13.55
N GLN A 18 -53.70 73.79 -12.76
CA GLN A 18 -52.28 73.56 -12.98
C GLN A 18 -52.03 72.05 -12.92
N LYS A 19 -51.62 71.46 -14.05
CA LYS A 19 -51.21 70.06 -14.14
C LYS A 19 -50.17 69.80 -13.05
N LYS A 20 -50.54 68.99 -12.05
CA LYS A 20 -49.65 68.53 -10.97
C LYS A 20 -48.38 67.98 -11.63
N ARG A 21 -47.28 68.72 -11.50
CA ARG A 21 -45.99 68.30 -12.04
C ARG A 21 -45.44 67.28 -11.05
N GLU A 22 -45.76 66.01 -11.28
CA GLU A 22 -45.15 64.91 -10.54
C GLU A 22 -43.65 64.92 -10.81
N THR A 23 -42.88 65.27 -9.79
CA THR A 23 -41.43 65.17 -9.76
C THR A 23 -41.09 63.68 -9.71
N PHE A 24 -40.80 63.08 -10.86
CA PHE A 24 -40.21 61.74 -10.93
C PHE A 24 -38.81 61.80 -10.28
N VAL A 25 -38.65 61.14 -9.14
CA VAL A 25 -37.35 60.94 -8.50
C VAL A 25 -36.67 59.80 -9.25
N TYR A 26 -35.78 60.12 -10.19
CA TYR A 26 -34.97 59.12 -10.89
C TYR A 26 -34.00 58.45 -9.91
N ALA A 27 -34.32 57.23 -9.48
CA ALA A 27 -33.39 56.36 -8.75
C ALA A 27 -32.75 55.37 -9.73
N PRO A 28 -31.43 55.09 -9.63
CA PRO A 28 -30.76 54.17 -10.54
C PRO A 28 -31.28 52.73 -10.35
N PRO A 29 -31.37 51.93 -11.42
CA PRO A 29 -31.76 50.53 -11.31
C PRO A 29 -30.72 49.73 -10.50
N SER A 30 -31.17 48.77 -9.71
CA SER A 30 -30.28 47.83 -9.01
C SER A 30 -30.16 46.53 -9.80
N LEU A 31 -28.95 45.96 -9.84
CA LEU A 31 -28.66 44.72 -10.54
C LEU A 31 -27.62 43.90 -9.75
N SER A 32 -27.93 42.64 -9.50
CA SER A 32 -26.97 41.65 -8.99
C SER A 32 -27.04 40.36 -9.80
N LEU A 33 -25.89 39.72 -10.00
CA LEU A 33 -25.76 38.49 -10.75
C LEU A 33 -25.06 37.44 -9.88
N SER A 34 -25.63 36.25 -9.80
CA SER A 34 -25.05 35.10 -9.13
C SER A 34 -25.14 33.86 -10.02
N SER A 35 -24.14 33.00 -9.95
CA SER A 35 -24.21 31.65 -10.50
C SER A 35 -24.49 30.63 -9.40
N ASP A 36 -25.10 29.50 -9.75
CA ASP A 36 -25.30 28.36 -8.84
C ASP A 36 -23.99 27.65 -8.48
N THR A 37 -23.05 27.61 -9.41
CA THR A 37 -21.66 27.19 -9.20
C THR A 37 -20.69 28.21 -9.77
N THR A 38 -19.51 28.33 -9.17
CA THR A 38 -18.39 29.14 -9.67
C THR A 38 -17.30 28.28 -10.30
N VAL A 39 -17.46 26.95 -10.26
CA VAL A 39 -16.46 25.98 -10.70
C VAL A 39 -17.17 24.79 -11.35
N VAL A 40 -16.71 24.40 -12.53
CA VAL A 40 -17.13 23.16 -13.21
C VAL A 40 -15.92 22.35 -13.65
N THR A 41 -16.06 21.04 -13.74
CA THR A 41 -14.98 20.14 -14.19
C THR A 41 -15.30 19.66 -15.60
N ALA A 42 -14.33 19.74 -16.50
CA ALA A 42 -14.53 19.45 -17.93
C ALA A 42 -15.04 18.03 -18.26
N CYS A 43 -14.92 17.07 -17.34
CA CYS A 43 -15.32 15.67 -17.53
C CYS A 43 -16.61 15.25 -16.81
N GLU A 44 -17.25 16.15 -16.06
CA GLU A 44 -18.61 15.94 -15.59
C GLU A 44 -19.54 16.43 -16.71
N GLY A 45 -20.23 15.51 -17.40
CA GLY A 45 -21.05 15.78 -18.59
C GLY A 45 -22.17 16.84 -18.44
N ALA A 46 -22.26 17.55 -17.32
CA ALA A 46 -23.05 18.76 -17.13
C ALA A 46 -22.13 19.92 -16.75
N THR A 47 -21.58 20.62 -17.76
CA THR A 47 -20.93 21.93 -17.57
C THR A 47 -21.95 23.08 -17.72
N LEU A 48 -23.21 22.79 -17.39
CA LEU A 48 -24.32 23.73 -17.46
C LEU A 48 -24.40 24.50 -16.14
N VAL A 49 -24.25 25.80 -16.20
CA VAL A 49 -24.29 26.71 -15.04
C VAL A 49 -25.56 27.52 -15.09
N LYS A 50 -26.32 27.57 -14.00
CA LYS A 50 -27.52 28.41 -13.91
C LYS A 50 -27.13 29.81 -13.42
N LEU A 51 -27.42 30.81 -14.25
CA LEU A 51 -27.20 32.22 -13.91
C LEU A 51 -28.52 32.85 -13.44
N ASN A 52 -28.46 33.59 -12.34
CA ASN A 52 -29.59 34.29 -11.75
C ASN A 52 -29.26 35.78 -11.61
N ALA A 53 -30.00 36.62 -12.33
CA ALA A 53 -29.96 38.06 -12.25
C ALA A 53 -31.16 38.58 -11.45
N ARG A 54 -30.88 39.38 -10.42
CA ARG A 54 -31.90 40.11 -9.66
C ARG A 54 -31.77 41.59 -10.01
N ALA A 55 -32.77 42.08 -10.75
CA ALA A 55 -32.85 43.47 -11.17
C ALA A 55 -34.12 44.13 -10.61
N SER A 56 -34.04 45.42 -10.28
CA SER A 56 -35.19 46.22 -9.85
C SER A 56 -35.20 47.57 -10.55
N SER A 57 -36.38 47.95 -11.05
CA SER A 57 -36.66 49.25 -11.67
C SER A 57 -37.51 50.09 -10.71
N PRO A 58 -36.97 51.16 -10.10
CA PRO A 58 -37.70 51.99 -9.14
C PRO A 58 -38.97 52.63 -9.71
N ASP A 59 -38.96 52.93 -11.02
CA ASP A 59 -40.08 53.56 -11.73
C ASP A 59 -41.14 52.56 -12.23
N GLY A 60 -40.96 51.27 -11.95
CA GLY A 60 -41.87 50.20 -12.41
C GLY A 60 -41.81 49.93 -13.92
N ASN A 61 -40.84 50.49 -14.63
CA ASN A 61 -40.67 50.28 -16.07
C ASN A 61 -40.22 48.84 -16.38
N PRO A 62 -40.65 48.25 -17.52
CA PRO A 62 -40.16 46.94 -17.95
C PRO A 62 -38.62 46.89 -18.04
N ILE A 63 -38.05 45.75 -17.67
CA ILE A 63 -36.60 45.48 -17.71
C ILE A 63 -36.31 44.52 -18.86
N ARG A 64 -35.43 44.93 -19.78
CA ARG A 64 -34.93 44.08 -20.85
C ARG A 64 -33.55 43.54 -20.47
N TYR A 65 -33.38 42.21 -20.51
CA TYR A 65 -32.11 41.55 -20.20
C TYR A 65 -31.34 41.24 -21.49
N ARG A 66 -30.06 41.62 -21.54
CA ARG A 66 -29.12 41.26 -22.62
C ARG A 66 -27.95 40.49 -22.04
N TRP A 67 -27.90 39.21 -22.34
CA TRP A 67 -26.83 38.32 -21.92
C TRP A 67 -25.74 38.21 -22.98
N SER A 68 -24.49 38.10 -22.54
CA SER A 68 -23.35 37.73 -23.38
C SER A 68 -22.32 36.95 -22.55
N SER A 69 -21.44 36.21 -23.21
CA SER A 69 -20.39 35.41 -22.55
C SER A 69 -19.06 35.57 -23.26
N SER A 70 -17.96 35.31 -22.56
CA SER A 70 -16.62 35.25 -23.16
C SER A 70 -16.42 33.97 -23.99
N ALA A 71 -17.13 32.89 -23.64
CA ALA A 71 -17.22 31.64 -24.39
C ALA A 71 -18.44 30.83 -23.92
N GLY A 72 -18.75 29.73 -24.60
CA GLY A 72 -19.92 28.90 -24.32
C GLY A 72 -21.23 29.58 -24.76
N ARG A 73 -22.35 28.88 -24.58
CA ARG A 73 -23.67 29.31 -25.07
C ARG A 73 -24.59 29.63 -23.91
N ILE A 74 -25.18 30.83 -23.89
CA ILE A 74 -26.20 31.20 -22.92
C ILE A 74 -27.58 30.98 -23.56
N ASP A 75 -28.39 30.13 -22.93
CA ASP A 75 -29.76 29.82 -23.32
C ASP A 75 -30.76 30.50 -22.38
N GLY A 76 -31.46 31.51 -22.93
CA GLY A 76 -32.53 32.26 -22.27
C GLY A 76 -32.37 33.77 -22.41
N ASN A 77 -33.47 34.49 -22.20
CA ASN A 77 -33.54 35.97 -22.33
C ASN A 77 -34.21 36.64 -21.10
N GLY A 78 -34.42 35.88 -20.03
CA GLY A 78 -35.04 36.33 -18.79
C GLY A 78 -34.05 36.60 -17.66
N PRO A 79 -34.55 36.78 -16.42
CA PRO A 79 -33.71 36.96 -15.24
C PRO A 79 -32.95 35.69 -14.83
N THR A 80 -33.31 34.53 -15.37
CA THR A 80 -32.60 33.26 -15.16
C THR A 80 -32.32 32.59 -16.49
N VAL A 81 -31.07 32.21 -16.71
CA VAL A 81 -30.59 31.60 -17.96
C VAL A 81 -29.65 30.44 -17.65
N ASN A 82 -29.51 29.51 -18.60
CA ASN A 82 -28.53 28.43 -18.50
C ASN A 82 -27.31 28.77 -19.35
N TRP A 83 -26.12 28.59 -18.80
CA TRP A 83 -24.87 28.83 -19.50
C TRP A 83 -24.15 27.50 -19.70
N ASP A 84 -24.11 27.04 -20.95
CA ASP A 84 -23.45 25.83 -21.38
C ASP A 84 -21.97 26.10 -21.68
N LEU A 85 -21.09 25.51 -20.88
CA LEU A 85 -19.63 25.58 -21.01
C LEU A 85 -19.05 24.30 -21.64
N SER A 86 -19.87 23.47 -22.28
CA SER A 86 -19.45 22.15 -22.77
C SER A 86 -18.40 22.25 -23.86
N GLY A 87 -17.39 21.39 -23.79
CA GLY A 87 -16.29 21.34 -24.76
C GLY A 87 -15.27 22.48 -24.64
N LEU A 88 -15.41 23.38 -23.66
CA LEU A 88 -14.44 24.42 -23.41
C LEU A 88 -13.19 23.86 -22.71
N ALA A 89 -12.03 24.38 -23.08
CA ALA A 89 -10.76 24.05 -22.43
C ALA A 89 -10.74 24.57 -20.98
N PRO A 90 -9.91 24.00 -20.10
CA PRO A 90 -9.72 24.53 -18.76
C PRO A 90 -9.29 26.01 -18.79
N GLY A 91 -9.97 26.84 -18.01
CA GLY A 91 -9.80 28.29 -18.08
C GLY A 91 -10.84 29.05 -17.26
N VAL A 92 -10.74 30.38 -17.30
CA VAL A 92 -11.68 31.28 -16.63
C VAL A 92 -12.58 31.91 -17.67
N TYR A 93 -13.89 31.75 -17.50
CA TYR A 93 -14.89 32.30 -18.39
C TYR A 93 -15.76 33.32 -17.65
N LYS A 94 -16.25 34.33 -18.37
CA LYS A 94 -17.10 35.39 -17.84
C LYS A 94 -18.44 35.42 -18.55
N ALA A 95 -19.51 35.54 -17.75
CA ALA A 95 -20.83 35.87 -18.24
C ALA A 95 -21.14 37.33 -17.87
N PHE A 96 -21.73 38.02 -18.82
CA PHE A 96 -22.02 39.45 -18.79
C PHE A 96 -23.52 39.64 -18.96
N ILE A 97 -24.09 40.55 -18.18
CA ILE A 97 -25.48 40.96 -18.33
C ILE A 97 -25.57 42.48 -18.35
N ASN A 98 -26.27 43.00 -19.36
CA ASN A 98 -26.67 44.39 -19.45
C ASN A 98 -28.19 44.46 -19.38
N ILE A 99 -28.73 45.23 -18.44
CA ILE A 99 -30.17 45.49 -18.36
C ILE A 99 -30.49 46.89 -18.86
N GLU A 100 -31.60 47.02 -19.58
CA GLU A 100 -32.13 48.29 -20.07
C GLU A 100 -33.53 48.50 -19.44
N THR A 101 -33.76 49.66 -18.82
CA THR A 101 -35.05 50.05 -18.24
C THR A 101 -35.28 51.54 -18.43
N GLY A 102 -36.51 51.96 -18.76
CA GLY A 102 -36.80 53.37 -19.03
C GLY A 102 -38.11 53.56 -19.79
N ASN A 103 -38.42 54.83 -20.06
CA ASN A 103 -39.58 55.25 -20.85
C ASN A 103 -39.13 56.31 -21.88
N ASN A 104 -40.07 56.90 -22.63
CA ASN A 104 -39.77 57.91 -23.65
C ASN A 104 -39.04 59.18 -23.13
N ALA A 105 -38.86 59.34 -21.82
CA ALA A 105 -38.14 60.46 -21.19
C ALA A 105 -36.67 60.15 -20.83
N GLY A 106 -36.24 58.88 -20.90
CA GLY A 106 -34.85 58.49 -20.66
C GLY A 106 -34.67 56.98 -20.46
N GLU A 107 -33.62 56.42 -21.03
CA GLU A 107 -33.19 55.03 -20.86
C GLU A 107 -32.07 54.94 -19.82
N CYS A 108 -32.20 54.00 -18.88
CA CYS A 108 -31.20 53.68 -17.86
C CYS A 108 -30.65 52.28 -18.10
N ASN A 109 -29.33 52.11 -17.98
CA ASN A 109 -28.65 50.84 -18.12
C ASN A 109 -27.84 50.47 -16.87
N ALA A 110 -27.80 49.18 -16.55
CA ALA A 110 -26.90 48.63 -15.54
C ALA A 110 -26.23 47.36 -16.06
N PHE A 111 -24.97 47.17 -15.70
CA PHE A 111 -24.16 46.06 -16.17
C PHE A 111 -23.44 45.38 -15.01
N THR A 112 -23.34 44.06 -15.06
CA THR A 112 -22.52 43.27 -14.14
C THR A 112 -22.01 42.00 -14.80
N SER A 113 -21.06 41.31 -14.16
CA SER A 113 -20.48 40.07 -14.65
C SER A 113 -20.22 39.08 -13.53
N THR A 114 -20.25 37.78 -13.86
CA THR A 114 -19.79 36.71 -12.98
C THR A 114 -18.75 35.85 -13.69
N THR A 115 -17.89 35.19 -12.92
CA THR A 115 -16.82 34.32 -13.41
C THR A 115 -17.09 32.87 -13.04
N VAL A 116 -16.88 31.96 -13.98
CA VAL A 116 -16.86 30.52 -13.74
C VAL A 116 -15.52 29.97 -14.20
N VAL A 117 -14.92 29.10 -13.38
CA VAL A 117 -13.67 28.42 -13.70
C VAL A 117 -13.96 27.01 -14.17
N VAL A 118 -13.53 26.69 -15.39
CA VAL A 118 -13.50 25.31 -15.90
C VAL A 118 -12.16 24.69 -15.49
N ARG A 119 -12.21 23.67 -14.63
CA ARG A 119 -11.02 22.94 -14.19
C ARG A 119 -10.71 21.77 -15.13
N PRO A 120 -9.42 21.41 -15.29
CA PRO A 120 -9.06 20.17 -15.96
C PRO A 120 -9.66 18.97 -15.23
N CYS A 121 -9.90 17.89 -15.98
CA CYS A 121 -10.29 16.63 -15.37
C CYS A 121 -9.16 16.12 -14.46
N PRO A 122 -9.47 15.61 -13.26
CA PRO A 122 -8.49 14.86 -12.47
C PRO A 122 -7.90 13.73 -13.31
N PRO A 123 -6.59 13.46 -13.24
CA PRO A 123 -6.00 12.34 -13.95
C PRO A 123 -6.66 11.03 -13.48
N GLU A 124 -6.95 10.13 -14.43
CA GLU A 124 -7.48 8.80 -14.10
C GLU A 124 -6.51 8.07 -13.18
N LYS A 125 -7.06 7.43 -12.14
CA LYS A 125 -6.23 6.65 -11.21
C LYS A 125 -5.72 5.40 -11.93
N PRO A 126 -4.41 5.11 -11.92
CA PRO A 126 -3.89 3.91 -12.55
C PRO A 126 -4.39 2.65 -11.84
N VAL A 127 -4.89 1.70 -12.63
CA VAL A 127 -5.27 0.34 -12.20
C VAL A 127 -4.01 -0.51 -12.00
N CYS A 128 -3.93 -1.21 -10.85
CA CYS A 128 -2.85 -2.15 -10.53
C CYS A 128 -2.74 -3.28 -11.57
N PRO A 129 -1.51 -3.70 -11.93
CA PRO A 129 -1.31 -4.96 -12.61
C PRO A 129 -1.50 -6.14 -11.65
N THR A 130 -1.71 -7.34 -12.19
CA THR A 130 -1.61 -8.58 -11.42
C THR A 130 -0.13 -8.87 -11.20
N VAL A 131 0.28 -8.92 -9.93
CA VAL A 131 1.66 -9.23 -9.53
C VAL A 131 1.67 -10.60 -8.85
N GLU A 132 2.41 -11.53 -9.44
CA GLU A 132 2.65 -12.86 -8.89
C GLU A 132 4.13 -13.00 -8.56
N ILE A 133 4.45 -13.49 -7.36
CA ILE A 133 5.83 -13.81 -6.98
C ILE A 133 5.99 -15.33 -6.97
N ILE A 134 6.95 -15.80 -7.76
CA ILE A 134 7.39 -17.18 -7.80
C ILE A 134 8.45 -17.35 -6.72
N CYS A 135 8.09 -18.10 -5.69
CA CYS A 135 8.95 -18.41 -4.55
C CYS A 135 9.92 -19.55 -4.89
N PRO A 136 11.17 -19.53 -4.40
CA PRO A 136 12.10 -20.64 -4.58
C PRO A 136 11.60 -21.88 -3.87
N THR A 137 11.60 -23.02 -4.58
CA THR A 137 11.18 -24.33 -4.05
C THR A 137 12.35 -25.12 -3.45
N ASP A 138 13.54 -24.98 -4.04
CA ASP A 138 14.74 -25.67 -3.60
C ASP A 138 15.55 -24.74 -2.69
N VAL A 139 15.41 -24.98 -1.39
CA VAL A 139 15.96 -24.11 -0.33
C VAL A 139 17.12 -24.84 0.32
N VAL A 140 18.34 -24.39 0.01
CA VAL A 140 19.57 -24.95 0.58
C VAL A 140 20.14 -23.96 1.59
N VAL A 141 20.62 -24.46 2.72
CA VAL A 141 21.24 -23.63 3.76
C VAL A 141 22.52 -22.99 3.23
N ASP A 142 22.74 -21.72 3.60
CA ASP A 142 23.88 -20.90 3.18
C ASP A 142 24.03 -20.75 1.64
N GLN A 143 22.92 -20.93 0.91
CA GLN A 143 22.83 -20.62 -0.52
C GLN A 143 21.86 -19.45 -0.75
N PRO A 144 22.18 -18.53 -1.66
CA PRO A 144 21.32 -17.38 -1.93
C PRO A 144 19.98 -17.83 -2.52
N LEU A 145 18.90 -17.24 -2.02
CA LEU A 145 17.56 -17.47 -2.55
C LEU A 145 17.30 -16.55 -3.73
N THR A 146 16.68 -17.10 -4.77
CA THR A 146 16.25 -16.32 -5.94
C THR A 146 14.73 -16.20 -5.92
N PHE A 147 14.23 -14.97 -5.89
CA PHE A 147 12.80 -14.68 -6.04
C PHE A 147 12.57 -14.04 -7.39
N SER A 148 11.54 -14.49 -8.11
CA SER A 148 11.16 -13.92 -9.40
C SER A 148 9.70 -13.49 -9.39
N SER A 149 9.37 -12.47 -10.17
CA SER A 149 8.01 -11.96 -10.30
C SER A 149 7.52 -12.07 -11.75
N ASN A 150 6.23 -12.34 -11.89
CA ASN A 150 5.52 -12.26 -13.15
C ASN A 150 4.45 -11.17 -13.03
N ILE A 151 4.41 -10.26 -14.01
CA ILE A 151 3.50 -9.11 -14.00
C ILE A 151 2.69 -9.12 -15.28
N SER A 152 1.37 -9.03 -15.15
CA SER A 152 0.45 -8.98 -16.29
C SER A 152 -0.66 -7.93 -16.07
N GLY A 153 -1.04 -7.22 -17.13
CA GLY A 153 -2.09 -6.20 -17.09
C GLY A 153 -1.62 -4.84 -16.57
N GLY A 154 -2.53 -4.07 -16.00
CA GLY A 154 -2.28 -2.71 -15.49
C GLY A 154 -2.56 -1.60 -16.51
N SER A 155 -2.53 -0.35 -16.05
CA SER A 155 -2.77 0.82 -16.92
C SER A 155 -1.69 1.00 -17.97
N SER A 156 -2.08 1.16 -19.24
CA SER A 156 -1.16 1.40 -20.35
C SER A 156 -0.45 2.74 -20.18
N GLY A 157 0.88 2.75 -20.31
CA GLY A 157 1.71 3.96 -20.23
C GLY A 157 2.35 4.22 -18.86
N VAL A 158 2.07 3.38 -17.86
CA VAL A 158 2.81 3.39 -16.58
C VAL A 158 3.92 2.35 -16.68
N ALA A 159 5.18 2.78 -16.58
CA ALA A 159 6.31 1.87 -16.52
C ALA A 159 6.41 1.26 -15.11
N PRO A 160 6.44 -0.08 -14.97
CA PRO A 160 6.55 -0.73 -13.68
C PRO A 160 7.93 -0.49 -13.05
N ILE A 161 7.95 0.01 -11.82
CA ILE A 161 9.17 0.16 -11.02
C ILE A 161 9.14 -0.89 -9.91
N TYR A 162 10.09 -1.82 -9.94
CA TYR A 162 10.18 -2.92 -8.99
C TYR A 162 10.85 -2.43 -7.70
N ASN A 163 10.14 -2.49 -6.58
CA ASN A 163 10.71 -2.20 -5.27
C ASN A 163 10.61 -3.44 -4.38
N TRP A 164 11.73 -4.15 -4.23
CA TRP A 164 11.79 -5.35 -3.42
C TRP A 164 12.19 -5.04 -1.98
N SER A 165 11.54 -5.75 -1.05
CA SER A 165 11.91 -5.80 0.37
C SER A 165 11.89 -7.24 0.88
N VAL A 166 12.73 -7.54 1.87
CA VAL A 166 12.84 -8.86 2.48
C VAL A 166 12.71 -8.76 4.00
N SER A 167 12.08 -9.75 4.64
CA SER A 167 11.92 -9.78 6.10
C SER A 167 13.19 -10.16 6.86
N ALA A 168 14.09 -10.91 6.20
CA ALA A 168 15.35 -11.38 6.73
C ALA A 168 16.34 -11.59 5.59
N GLY A 169 17.64 -11.47 5.87
CA GLY A 169 18.70 -11.55 4.87
C GLY A 169 18.95 -10.22 4.17
N THR A 170 19.79 -10.26 3.13
CA THR A 170 20.16 -9.06 2.38
C THR A 170 19.99 -9.28 0.88
N ILE A 171 19.39 -8.32 0.18
CA ILE A 171 19.29 -8.38 -1.28
C ILE A 171 20.67 -8.06 -1.85
N THR A 172 21.30 -9.04 -2.49
CA THR A 172 22.66 -8.92 -3.05
C THR A 172 22.66 -8.49 -4.51
N ASP A 173 21.57 -8.77 -5.24
CA ASP A 173 21.47 -8.49 -6.67
C ASP A 173 20.00 -8.34 -7.12
N GLY A 174 19.79 -7.64 -8.25
CA GLY A 174 18.52 -7.61 -8.96
C GLY A 174 17.47 -6.60 -8.46
N GLN A 175 17.83 -5.70 -7.53
CA GLN A 175 16.92 -4.62 -7.11
C GLN A 175 16.52 -3.75 -8.32
N GLY A 176 15.24 -3.37 -8.40
CA GLY A 176 14.71 -2.66 -9.57
C GLY A 176 14.41 -3.55 -10.77
N THR A 177 14.60 -4.87 -10.67
CA THR A 177 14.33 -5.84 -11.75
C THR A 177 13.26 -6.86 -11.35
N PRO A 178 12.74 -7.68 -12.29
CA PRO A 178 11.75 -8.72 -11.97
C PRO A 178 12.27 -9.85 -11.09
N THR A 179 13.59 -9.96 -10.88
CA THR A 179 14.21 -11.06 -10.14
C THR A 179 15.25 -10.52 -9.16
N ILE A 180 15.24 -10.99 -7.93
CA ILE A 180 16.25 -10.63 -6.92
C ILE A 180 16.98 -11.86 -6.40
N ARG A 181 18.20 -11.66 -5.93
CA ARG A 181 18.94 -12.64 -5.13
C ARG A 181 19.11 -12.13 -3.71
N VAL A 182 18.89 -13.01 -2.75
CA VAL A 182 18.90 -12.72 -1.32
C VAL A 182 19.92 -13.62 -0.65
N ASP A 183 20.92 -13.05 -0.01
CA ASP A 183 21.82 -13.78 0.88
C ASP A 183 21.09 -14.14 2.18
N THR A 184 21.18 -15.41 2.53
CA THR A 184 20.50 -16.04 3.66
C THR A 184 21.45 -16.70 4.65
N THR A 185 22.75 -16.37 4.56
CA THR A 185 23.78 -16.87 5.48
C THR A 185 23.36 -16.69 6.94
N GLY A 186 23.40 -17.78 7.72
CA GLY A 186 23.04 -17.75 9.15
C GLY A 186 21.53 -17.67 9.45
N LEU A 187 20.66 -17.82 8.45
CA LEU A 187 19.20 -17.81 8.62
C LEU A 187 18.58 -19.22 8.67
N ALA A 188 19.39 -20.25 8.92
CA ALA A 188 18.90 -21.63 9.11
C ALA A 188 17.73 -21.68 10.12
N GLY A 189 16.63 -22.34 9.74
CA GLY A 189 15.42 -22.45 10.56
C GLY A 189 14.53 -21.20 10.60
N GLN A 190 14.89 -20.12 9.91
CA GLN A 190 14.06 -18.91 9.81
C GLN A 190 13.23 -18.89 8.53
N THR A 191 12.21 -18.04 8.51
CA THR A 191 11.39 -17.77 7.34
C THR A 191 11.79 -16.45 6.69
N VAL A 192 12.12 -16.48 5.40
CA VAL A 192 12.40 -15.31 4.58
C VAL A 192 11.16 -14.98 3.75
N LYS A 193 10.57 -13.81 3.98
CA LYS A 193 9.45 -13.27 3.19
C LYS A 193 9.96 -12.18 2.26
N ALA A 194 9.78 -12.37 0.96
CA ALA A 194 10.01 -11.34 -0.05
C ALA A 194 8.69 -10.62 -0.37
N THR A 195 8.73 -9.30 -0.41
CA THR A 195 7.59 -8.45 -0.77
C THR A 195 8.01 -7.53 -1.91
N LEU A 196 7.25 -7.56 -3.01
CA LEU A 196 7.42 -6.68 -4.16
C LEU A 196 6.31 -5.64 -4.14
N THR A 197 6.70 -4.36 -4.11
CA THR A 197 5.80 -3.22 -4.27
C THR A 197 6.04 -2.57 -5.63
N MET A 198 4.97 -2.32 -6.38
CA MET A 198 5.08 -1.67 -7.69
C MET A 198 4.97 -0.16 -7.53
N ALA A 199 6.09 0.55 -7.64
CA ALA A 199 6.08 2.00 -7.68
C ALA A 199 5.52 2.49 -9.04
N GLY A 200 4.82 3.64 -9.02
CA GLY A 200 4.09 4.19 -10.18
C GLY A 200 2.61 3.82 -10.24
N TYR A 201 2.18 2.83 -9.45
CA TYR A 201 0.77 2.49 -9.23
C TYR A 201 0.32 2.90 -7.82
N PRO A 202 -0.98 2.83 -7.48
CA PRO A 202 -1.43 3.12 -6.12
C PRO A 202 -0.76 2.18 -5.10
N THR A 203 -0.63 2.64 -3.86
CA THR A 203 0.22 2.02 -2.81
C THR A 203 -0.23 0.63 -2.37
N ASP A 204 -1.35 0.14 -2.87
CA ASP A 204 -1.91 -1.20 -2.60
C ASP A 204 -1.41 -2.27 -3.58
N CYS A 205 -0.72 -1.90 -4.66
CA CYS A 205 -0.17 -2.88 -5.60
C CYS A 205 1.10 -3.54 -5.05
N SER A 206 0.92 -4.60 -4.26
CA SER A 206 2.02 -5.41 -3.73
C SER A 206 1.68 -6.90 -3.73
N ALA A 207 2.70 -7.72 -3.84
CA ALA A 207 2.62 -9.16 -3.65
C ALA A 207 3.71 -9.60 -2.67
N SER A 208 3.50 -10.73 -2.01
CA SER A 208 4.51 -11.31 -1.13
C SER A 208 4.50 -12.82 -1.18
N CYS A 209 5.67 -13.43 -1.03
CA CYS A 209 5.80 -14.86 -0.88
C CYS A 209 6.84 -15.14 0.22
N ALA A 210 6.71 -16.28 0.90
CA ALA A 210 7.56 -16.63 2.03
C ALA A 210 8.08 -18.06 1.90
N VAL A 211 9.33 -18.25 2.31
CA VAL A 211 10.03 -19.52 2.25
C VAL A 211 10.73 -19.77 3.57
N SER A 212 10.65 -21.00 4.08
CA SER A 212 11.35 -21.41 5.29
C SER A 212 12.67 -22.11 4.93
N ILE A 213 13.76 -21.63 5.52
CA ILE A 213 15.08 -22.24 5.34
C ILE A 213 15.17 -23.47 6.23
N PRO A 214 15.49 -24.66 5.69
CA PRO A 214 15.60 -25.85 6.50
C PRO A 214 16.71 -25.69 7.54
N VAL A 215 16.53 -26.30 8.70
CA VAL A 215 17.63 -26.43 9.67
C VAL A 215 18.55 -27.54 9.14
N PRO A 216 19.88 -27.33 9.05
CA PRO A 216 20.81 -28.40 8.73
C PRO A 216 20.55 -29.59 9.65
N GLU A 217 20.37 -30.79 9.08
CA GLU A 217 20.27 -31.99 9.89
C GLU A 217 21.57 -32.17 10.68
N ALA A 218 21.46 -32.15 12.00
CA ALA A 218 22.55 -32.48 12.89
C ALA A 218 22.90 -33.96 12.69
N LYS A 219 24.18 -34.28 12.45
CA LYS A 219 24.62 -35.65 12.17
C LYS A 219 25.50 -36.18 13.30
N CYS A 220 25.25 -37.43 13.69
CA CYS A 220 26.15 -38.16 14.57
C CYS A 220 27.48 -38.43 13.89
N ARG A 221 28.57 -38.35 14.66
CA ARG A 221 29.93 -38.69 14.22
C ARG A 221 30.37 -39.98 14.90
N LYS A 222 30.84 -40.96 14.12
CA LYS A 222 31.51 -42.14 14.69
C LYS A 222 32.84 -41.67 15.29
N PHE A 223 32.97 -41.80 16.61
CA PHE A 223 34.17 -41.43 17.33
C PHE A 223 35.23 -42.52 17.21
N ASP A 224 34.84 -43.78 17.44
CA ASP A 224 35.75 -44.92 17.40
C ASP A 224 35.00 -46.23 17.12
N GLU A 225 35.73 -47.24 16.66
CA GLU A 225 35.25 -48.61 16.42
C GLU A 225 36.37 -49.61 16.73
N PHE A 226 36.06 -50.62 17.55
CA PHE A 226 37.03 -51.63 17.95
C PHE A 226 36.39 -52.97 18.32
N PRO A 227 37.09 -54.11 18.07
CA PRO A 227 36.61 -55.43 18.42
C PRO A 227 36.74 -55.70 19.93
N ASP A 228 36.57 -56.94 20.37
CA ASP A 228 36.95 -57.32 21.75
C ASP A 228 38.48 -57.20 21.94
N ILE A 229 38.90 -56.22 22.73
CA ILE A 229 40.31 -55.87 22.98
C ILE A 229 40.66 -55.99 24.48
N SER A 230 41.95 -55.85 24.79
CA SER A 230 42.40 -55.88 26.18
C SER A 230 41.77 -54.76 27.02
N ARG A 231 41.58 -55.02 28.32
CA ARG A 231 40.96 -54.04 29.23
C ARG A 231 41.71 -52.72 29.34
N ASN A 232 43.04 -52.75 29.15
CA ASN A 232 43.84 -51.53 29.21
C ASN A 232 43.66 -50.70 27.93
N ASP A 233 43.58 -51.36 26.77
CA ASP A 233 43.37 -50.67 25.50
C ASP A 233 41.95 -50.09 25.40
N GLU A 234 40.94 -50.81 25.88
CA GLU A 234 39.57 -50.30 25.96
C GLU A 234 39.48 -49.06 26.85
N LYS A 235 40.10 -49.09 28.04
CA LYS A 235 40.14 -47.91 28.92
C LYS A 235 40.78 -46.71 28.24
N ALA A 236 41.91 -46.90 27.54
CA ALA A 236 42.57 -45.82 26.83
C ALA A 236 41.70 -45.20 25.73
N ARG A 237 40.92 -46.01 25.00
CA ARG A 237 39.95 -45.52 24.01
C ARG A 237 38.79 -44.77 24.66
N LEU A 238 38.27 -45.30 25.78
CA LEU A 238 37.20 -44.65 26.54
C LEU A 238 37.64 -43.38 27.27
N ASP A 239 38.92 -43.25 27.64
CA ASP A 239 39.50 -42.02 28.15
C ASP A 239 39.35 -40.90 27.11
N ASN A 240 39.82 -41.16 25.88
CA ASN A 240 39.70 -40.22 24.77
C ASN A 240 38.24 -39.89 24.45
N TYR A 241 37.36 -40.89 24.46
CA TYR A 241 35.93 -40.66 24.24
C TYR A 241 35.30 -39.81 25.35
N GLY A 242 35.68 -40.05 26.60
CA GLY A 242 35.25 -39.22 27.72
C GLY A 242 35.74 -37.77 27.60
N ILE A 243 36.95 -37.52 27.08
CA ILE A 243 37.44 -36.16 26.80
C ILE A 243 36.54 -35.47 25.76
N GLU A 244 36.21 -36.17 24.68
CA GLU A 244 35.31 -35.64 23.64
C GLU A 244 33.94 -35.23 24.23
N LEU A 245 33.33 -36.08 25.04
CA LEU A 245 32.03 -35.84 25.67
C LEU A 245 32.05 -34.75 26.76
N GLN A 246 33.22 -34.45 27.32
CA GLN A 246 33.42 -33.33 28.24
C GLN A 246 33.57 -32.00 27.47
N ASN A 247 34.23 -32.03 26.31
CA ASN A 247 34.39 -30.85 25.46
C ASN A 247 33.07 -30.39 24.85
N ASP A 248 32.15 -31.31 24.52
CA ASP A 248 30.78 -31.01 24.14
C ASP A 248 29.80 -31.52 25.20
N PRO A 249 29.38 -30.69 26.17
CA PRO A 249 28.46 -31.10 27.24
C PRO A 249 27.01 -31.31 26.75
N THR A 250 26.69 -30.92 25.51
CA THR A 250 25.36 -31.06 24.91
C THR A 250 25.21 -32.33 24.08
N ALA A 251 26.32 -32.98 23.73
CA ALA A 251 26.31 -34.21 22.97
C ALA A 251 25.76 -35.40 23.77
N THR A 252 25.06 -36.28 23.07
CA THR A 252 24.67 -37.62 23.54
C THR A 252 25.67 -38.64 23.03
N ALA A 253 26.17 -39.47 23.93
CA ALA A 253 27.01 -40.61 23.63
C ALA A 253 26.15 -41.82 23.27
N TYR A 254 26.34 -42.35 22.06
CA TYR A 254 25.76 -43.63 21.66
C TYR A 254 26.83 -44.71 21.69
N ILE A 255 26.50 -45.85 22.30
CA ILE A 255 27.37 -47.01 22.45
C ILE A 255 26.64 -48.18 21.82
N ILE A 256 27.12 -48.62 20.66
CA ILE A 256 26.55 -49.76 19.95
C ILE A 256 27.45 -50.95 20.16
N VAL A 257 26.92 -52.03 20.74
CA VAL A 257 27.66 -53.28 20.90
C VAL A 257 27.03 -54.33 20.01
N TYR A 258 27.80 -54.76 19.01
CA TYR A 258 27.43 -55.79 18.05
C TYR A 258 27.83 -57.16 18.56
N ARG A 259 26.94 -58.14 18.38
CA ARG A 259 27.20 -59.52 18.77
C ARG A 259 28.09 -60.20 17.74
N GLY A 260 29.18 -60.85 18.17
CA GLY A 260 29.96 -61.75 17.32
C GLY A 260 29.26 -63.11 17.12
N ARG A 261 29.55 -63.80 16.01
CA ARG A 261 28.97 -65.14 15.73
C ARG A 261 29.27 -66.16 16.82
N THR A 262 30.44 -66.04 17.46
CA THR A 262 30.92 -66.92 18.52
C THR A 262 30.67 -66.35 19.93
N SER A 263 30.03 -65.18 20.06
CA SER A 263 29.76 -64.54 21.35
C SER A 263 28.78 -65.35 22.21
N LYS A 264 29.12 -65.45 23.49
CA LYS A 264 28.34 -66.14 24.52
C LYS A 264 27.14 -65.30 24.97
N PRO A 265 26.09 -65.95 25.53
CA PRO A 265 24.99 -65.23 26.15
C PRO A 265 25.50 -64.27 27.23
N GLY A 266 25.10 -62.99 27.12
CA GLY A 266 25.47 -61.94 28.08
C GLY A 266 26.76 -61.18 27.77
N ASP A 267 27.52 -61.53 26.72
CA ASP A 267 28.75 -60.80 26.34
C ASP A 267 28.45 -59.33 26.00
N VAL A 268 27.42 -59.09 25.18
CA VAL A 268 26.96 -57.74 24.82
C VAL A 268 26.64 -56.93 26.08
N GLN A 269 25.82 -57.47 26.97
CA GLN A 269 25.44 -56.79 28.22
C GLN A 269 26.65 -56.50 29.10
N ARG A 270 27.59 -57.45 29.21
CA ARG A 270 28.81 -57.28 30.01
C ARG A 270 29.72 -56.19 29.45
N HIS A 271 29.85 -56.10 28.13
CA HIS A 271 30.58 -55.02 27.47
C HIS A 271 29.89 -53.67 27.68
N THR A 272 28.59 -53.59 27.42
CA THR A 272 27.81 -52.38 27.59
C THR A 272 27.88 -51.84 29.02
N THR A 273 27.61 -52.68 30.03
CA THR A 273 27.68 -52.26 31.44
C THR A 273 29.08 -51.77 31.82
N ARG A 274 30.14 -52.44 31.34
CA ARG A 274 31.52 -52.04 31.60
C ARG A 274 31.87 -50.68 31.01
N ILE A 275 31.48 -50.44 29.76
CA ILE A 275 31.77 -49.18 29.08
C ILE A 275 31.01 -48.03 29.77
N VAL A 276 29.73 -48.22 30.06
CA VAL A 276 28.90 -47.23 30.76
C VAL A 276 29.47 -46.93 32.15
N ASP A 277 29.82 -47.96 32.92
CA ASP A 277 30.40 -47.83 34.26
C ASP A 277 31.69 -46.98 34.23
N TYR A 278 32.56 -47.24 33.25
CA TYR A 278 33.80 -46.47 33.09
C TYR A 278 33.52 -45.00 32.72
N LEU A 279 32.64 -44.74 31.76
CA LEU A 279 32.31 -43.37 31.35
C LEU A 279 31.65 -42.56 32.48
N VAL A 280 30.74 -43.18 33.24
CA VAL A 280 30.04 -42.52 34.35
C VAL A 280 30.97 -42.35 35.56
N ASN A 281 31.55 -43.43 36.07
CA ASN A 281 32.25 -43.42 37.36
C ASN A 281 33.72 -43.01 37.25
N SER A 282 34.38 -43.22 36.10
CA SER A 282 35.79 -42.82 35.91
C SER A 282 35.94 -41.51 35.15
N ARG A 283 35.09 -41.23 34.15
CA ARG A 283 35.13 -40.00 33.35
C ARG A 283 34.10 -38.94 33.77
N GLY A 284 33.19 -39.26 34.69
CA GLY A 284 32.22 -38.28 35.22
C GLY A 284 31.16 -37.84 34.20
N ILE A 285 30.88 -38.65 33.18
CA ILE A 285 29.83 -38.34 32.19
C ILE A 285 28.46 -38.61 32.82
N ASP A 286 27.52 -37.66 32.67
CA ASP A 286 26.13 -37.86 33.12
C ASP A 286 25.52 -39.07 32.39
N ALA A 287 25.05 -40.06 33.14
CA ALA A 287 24.42 -41.27 32.62
C ALA A 287 23.23 -40.97 31.69
N ARG A 288 22.54 -39.84 31.88
CA ARG A 288 21.42 -39.42 31.01
C ARG A 288 21.85 -39.08 29.59
N ARG A 289 23.13 -38.81 29.39
CA ARG A 289 23.74 -38.51 28.09
C ARG A 289 24.26 -39.76 27.40
N ILE A 290 24.12 -40.95 27.99
CA ILE A 290 24.63 -42.20 27.43
C ILE A 290 23.46 -43.08 27.02
N VAL A 291 23.40 -43.41 25.73
CA VAL A 291 22.41 -44.32 25.14
C VAL A 291 23.13 -45.56 24.64
N THR A 292 22.67 -46.73 25.08
CA THR A 292 23.25 -48.01 24.68
C THR A 292 22.32 -48.72 23.71
N LEU A 293 22.87 -49.15 22.59
CA LEU A 293 22.16 -49.82 21.51
C LEU A 293 22.78 -51.21 21.29
N VAL A 294 21.94 -52.18 20.92
CA VAL A 294 22.40 -53.55 20.61
C VAL A 294 22.40 -53.69 19.09
N GLY A 295 23.59 -53.65 18.51
CA GLY A 295 23.74 -53.83 17.07
C GLY A 295 23.44 -55.26 16.62
N GLY A 296 23.31 -55.45 15.32
CA GLY A 296 23.13 -56.77 14.71
C GLY A 296 24.29 -57.74 14.94
N THR A 297 24.23 -58.90 14.29
CA THR A 297 25.32 -59.89 14.33
C THR A 297 26.43 -59.51 13.36
N ARG A 298 27.67 -59.48 13.84
CA ARG A 298 28.91 -59.36 13.04
C ARG A 298 29.76 -60.62 13.19
N ASP A 299 30.84 -60.71 12.42
CA ASP A 299 31.73 -61.88 12.47
C ASP A 299 32.40 -62.03 13.85
N GLU A 300 32.82 -60.92 14.45
CA GLU A 300 33.34 -60.83 15.81
C GLU A 300 32.56 -59.77 16.62
N LEU A 301 32.72 -59.79 17.95
CA LEU A 301 32.13 -58.74 18.80
C LEU A 301 32.77 -57.40 18.43
N MET A 302 31.92 -56.38 18.20
CA MET A 302 32.37 -55.06 17.80
C MET A 302 31.69 -54.00 18.66
N VAL A 303 32.45 -52.99 19.08
CA VAL A 303 31.95 -51.81 19.79
C VAL A 303 32.11 -50.61 18.88
N GLU A 304 31.04 -49.83 18.73
CA GLU A 304 31.07 -48.52 18.09
C GLU A 304 30.70 -47.43 19.10
N LEU A 305 31.50 -46.36 19.12
CA LEU A 305 31.28 -45.18 19.92
C LEU A 305 30.90 -44.01 19.01
N TRP A 306 29.79 -43.35 19.30
CA TRP A 306 29.22 -42.30 18.46
C TRP A 306 28.88 -41.06 19.29
N THR A 307 29.38 -39.90 18.86
CA THR A 307 29.03 -38.61 19.45
C THR A 307 27.92 -37.98 18.61
N CYS A 308 26.76 -37.72 19.22
CA CYS A 308 25.60 -37.13 18.54
C CYS A 308 25.27 -35.75 19.14
N PRO A 309 25.30 -34.67 18.35
CA PRO A 309 24.83 -33.36 18.81
C PRO A 309 23.33 -33.38 19.11
N GLN A 310 22.87 -32.42 19.91
CA GLN A 310 21.46 -32.32 20.28
C GLN A 310 20.56 -32.23 19.04
N GLY A 311 19.52 -33.06 18.99
CA GLY A 311 18.56 -33.10 17.87
C GLY A 311 19.00 -33.95 16.68
N ALA A 312 20.21 -34.51 16.68
CA ALA A 312 20.61 -35.49 15.68
C ALA A 312 19.82 -36.80 15.85
N PRO A 313 19.36 -37.45 14.76
CA PRO A 313 18.78 -38.78 14.84
C PRO A 313 19.84 -39.79 15.30
N PRO A 314 19.44 -40.88 16.01
CA PRO A 314 20.36 -41.92 16.43
C PRO A 314 21.17 -42.52 15.25
N PRO A 315 22.41 -42.97 15.49
CA PRO A 315 23.18 -43.70 14.49
C PRO A 315 22.43 -44.97 14.07
N LYS A 316 22.57 -45.37 12.81
CA LYS A 316 21.95 -46.59 12.28
C LYS A 316 22.71 -47.81 12.79
N GLU A 317 21.97 -48.79 13.30
CA GLU A 317 22.48 -50.08 13.81
C GLU A 317 22.77 -51.08 12.68
#